data_AF-A0AAU3NFJ7-F1
#
_entry.id   AF-A0AAU3NFJ7-F1
#
_cell.length_a   1.000
_cell.length_b   1.000
_cell.length_c   1.000
_cell.angle_alpha   90.00
_cell.angle_beta   90.00
_cell.angle_gamma   90.00
#
_symmetry.space_group_name_H-M   'P 1'
#
loop_
_entity.id
_entity.type
_entity.pdbx_description
1 polymer ?
#
loop_
_entity_poly.entity_id
_entity_poly.type
_entity_poly.pdbx_seq_one_letter_code
_entity_poly.pdbx_strand_id
1 'polypeptide(L)'
;MWLAGSTPASRADWARALDAVAALEADTLIAGHRDPRAADDDAHRQIDESRRYLADFETALERSSAPGELIDRMTAAHPEPANPYTLWVAAHDLLNTGT
;
A
#
# COMPACT_ATOMS: atom_id res chain seq x y z
N MET A 1 1.10 4.31 -0.86
CA MET A 1 -0.31 4.27 -0.39
C MET A 1 -0.37 4.83 1.02
N TRP A 2 -1.44 5.52 1.41
CA TRP A 2 -1.59 6.05 2.77
C TRP A 2 -2.24 5.00 3.69
N LEU A 3 -1.49 4.47 4.65
CA LEU A 3 -1.93 3.39 5.55
C LEU A 3 -1.92 3.77 7.04
N ALA A 4 -1.51 4.99 7.38
CA ALA A 4 -1.60 5.51 8.74
C ALA A 4 -3.07 5.67 9.17
N GLY A 5 -3.39 5.31 10.40
CA GLY A 5 -4.74 5.28 10.97
C GLY A 5 -5.57 4.08 10.51
N SER A 6 -4.99 3.14 9.77
CA SER A 6 -5.72 1.97 9.27
C SER A 6 -5.82 0.86 10.32
N THR A 7 -6.94 0.13 10.30
CA THR A 7 -7.13 -1.12 11.03
C THR A 7 -7.05 -2.32 10.08
N PRO A 8 -6.84 -3.55 10.59
CA PRO A 8 -6.93 -4.76 9.76
C PRO A 8 -8.23 -4.85 8.97
N ALA A 9 -9.37 -4.50 9.60
CA ALA A 9 -10.66 -4.48 8.92
C ALA A 9 -10.70 -3.45 7.78
N SER A 10 -10.22 -2.21 8.01
CA SER A 10 -10.22 -1.19 6.95
C SER A 10 -9.30 -1.53 5.77
N ARG A 11 -8.20 -2.25 6.01
CA ARG A 11 -7.30 -2.70 4.95
C ARG A 11 -7.92 -3.86 4.16
N ALA A 12 -8.59 -4.80 4.83
CA ALA A 12 -9.39 -5.83 4.15
C ALA A 12 -10.53 -5.22 3.31
N ASP A 13 -11.20 -4.18 3.82
CA ASP A 13 -12.23 -3.44 3.09
C ASP A 13 -11.67 -2.75 1.86
N TRP A 14 -10.46 -2.19 1.95
CA TRP A 14 -9.77 -1.60 0.81
C TRP A 14 -9.44 -2.67 -0.26
N ALA A 15 -8.95 -3.84 0.14
CA ALA A 15 -8.72 -4.94 -0.80
C ALA A 15 -10.01 -5.30 -1.57
N ARG A 16 -11.15 -5.41 -0.87
CA ARG A 16 -12.46 -5.65 -1.51
C ARG A 16 -12.90 -4.51 -2.43
N ALA A 17 -12.59 -3.27 -2.10
CA ALA A 17 -12.86 -2.13 -2.96
C ALA A 17 -12.05 -2.18 -4.26
N LEU A 18 -10.78 -2.61 -4.19
CA LEU A 18 -9.96 -2.86 -5.39
C LEU A 18 -10.57 -3.97 -6.26
N ASP A 19 -11.13 -5.02 -5.65
CA ASP A 19 -11.84 -6.08 -6.39
C ASP A 19 -13.09 -5.57 -7.11
N ALA A 20 -13.87 -4.71 -6.45
CA ALA A 20 -15.03 -4.09 -7.08
C ALA A 20 -14.64 -3.20 -8.27
N VAL A 21 -13.54 -2.45 -8.16
CA VAL A 21 -13.03 -1.62 -9.27
C VAL A 21 -12.48 -2.49 -10.40
N ALA A 22 -11.76 -3.57 -10.09
CA ALA A 22 -11.23 -4.51 -11.09
C ALA A 22 -12.35 -5.17 -11.92
N ALA A 23 -13.49 -5.47 -11.30
CA ALA A 23 -14.64 -6.06 -11.97
C ALA A 23 -15.32 -5.14 -13.00
N LEU A 24 -14.95 -3.86 -13.06
CA LEU A 24 -15.42 -2.94 -14.10
C LEU A 24 -14.70 -3.14 -15.43
N GLU A 25 -13.58 -3.88 -15.47
CA GLU A 25 -12.78 -4.16 -16.67
C GLU A 25 -12.45 -2.89 -17.48
N ALA A 26 -12.13 -1.80 -16.76
CA ALA A 26 -11.73 -0.54 -17.40
C ALA A 26 -10.33 -0.67 -18.01
N ASP A 27 -10.10 -0.06 -19.18
CA ASP A 27 -8.76 0.02 -19.77
C ASP A 27 -7.87 1.06 -19.05
N THR A 28 -8.46 2.17 -18.61
CA THR A 28 -7.75 3.33 -18.04
C THR A 28 -8.22 3.59 -16.61
N LEU A 29 -7.25 3.79 -15.71
CA LEU A 29 -7.47 4.21 -14.32
C LEU A 29 -6.75 5.54 -14.09
N ILE A 30 -7.52 6.58 -13.74
CA ILE A 30 -6.97 7.90 -13.41
C ILE A 30 -6.88 8.02 -11.89
N ALA A 31 -5.68 7.80 -11.34
CA ALA A 31 -5.46 7.89 -9.90
C ALA A 31 -5.37 9.35 -9.43
N GLY A 32 -6.03 9.67 -8.31
CA GLY A 32 -5.94 11.00 -7.70
C GLY A 32 -4.56 11.33 -7.10
N HIS A 33 -3.82 10.32 -6.65
CA HIS A 33 -2.42 10.43 -6.21
C HIS A 33 -1.61 9.26 -6.78
N ARG A 34 -0.46 9.55 -7.39
CA ARG A 34 0.41 8.56 -8.03
C ARG A 34 1.84 9.08 -8.19
N ASP A 35 2.75 8.20 -8.61
CA ASP A 35 4.04 8.64 -9.14
C ASP A 35 3.81 9.47 -10.42
N PRO A 36 4.29 10.72 -10.50
CA PRO A 36 4.12 11.55 -11.69
C PRO A 36 4.80 10.99 -12.95
N ARG A 37 5.70 10.00 -12.82
CA ARG A 37 6.37 9.33 -13.94
C ARG A 37 5.68 8.03 -14.38
N ALA A 38 4.71 7.51 -13.63
CA ALA A 38 4.02 6.29 -14.01
C ALA A 38 3.02 6.57 -15.15
N ALA A 39 2.72 5.57 -15.99
CA ALA A 39 1.72 5.68 -17.06
C ALA A 39 0.32 5.27 -16.55
N ASP A 40 -0.74 5.97 -17.00
CA ASP A 40 -2.16 5.70 -16.66
C ASP A 40 -2.84 4.70 -17.62
N ASP A 41 -2.07 4.19 -18.57
CA ASP A 41 -2.50 3.44 -19.75
C ASP A 41 -2.92 2.00 -19.48
N ASP A 42 -2.73 1.52 -18.26
CA ASP A 42 -3.04 0.16 -17.86
C ASP A 42 -3.69 0.15 -16.46
N ALA A 43 -5.03 0.08 -16.44
CA ALA A 43 -5.78 -0.01 -15.20
C ALA A 43 -5.53 -1.32 -14.45
N HIS A 44 -5.39 -2.45 -15.16
CA HIS A 44 -5.15 -3.75 -14.55
C HIS A 44 -3.84 -3.76 -13.76
N ARG A 45 -2.75 -3.28 -14.38
CA ARG A 45 -1.45 -3.14 -13.72
C ARG A 45 -1.54 -2.26 -12.48
N GLN A 46 -2.19 -1.09 -12.56
CA GLN A 46 -2.30 -0.18 -11.41
C GLN A 46 -3.08 -0.78 -10.23
N ILE A 47 -4.16 -1.53 -10.52
CA ILE A 47 -4.95 -2.22 -9.49
C ILE A 47 -4.12 -3.35 -8.86
N ASP A 48 -3.42 -4.15 -9.68
CA ASP A 48 -2.61 -5.27 -9.19
C ASP A 48 -1.39 -4.80 -8.40
N GLU A 49 -0.74 -3.71 -8.80
CA GLU A 49 0.31 -3.05 -8.01
C GLU A 49 -0.23 -2.60 -6.63
N SER A 50 -1.44 -2.05 -6.59
CA SER A 50 -2.09 -1.61 -5.35
C SER A 50 -2.45 -2.80 -4.44
N ARG A 51 -3.01 -3.88 -5.01
CA ARG A 51 -3.31 -5.13 -4.28
C ARG A 51 -2.05 -5.74 -3.70
N ARG A 52 -1.00 -5.84 -4.52
CA ARG A 52 0.28 -6.41 -4.11
C ARG A 52 0.89 -5.62 -2.97
N TYR A 53 0.96 -4.29 -3.08
CA TYR A 53 1.49 -3.45 -2.01
C TYR A 53 0.73 -3.64 -0.70
N LEU A 54 -0.62 -3.72 -0.75
CA LEU A 54 -1.44 -3.92 0.43
C LEU A 54 -1.21 -5.30 1.08
N ALA A 55 -1.11 -6.36 0.29
CA ALA A 55 -0.84 -7.71 0.77
C ALA A 55 0.58 -7.87 1.35
N ASP A 56 1.58 -7.32 0.65
CA ASP A 56 2.97 -7.28 1.11
C ASP A 56 3.08 -6.50 2.43
N PHE A 57 2.34 -5.39 2.55
CA PHE A 57 2.27 -4.59 3.78
C PHE A 57 1.68 -5.35 4.97
N GLU A 58 0.55 -6.05 4.80
CA GLU A 58 -0.04 -6.87 5.88
C GLU A 58 0.94 -7.95 6.33
N THR A 59 1.53 -8.68 5.37
CA THR A 59 2.52 -9.73 5.66
C THR A 59 3.75 -9.18 6.38
N ALA A 60 4.23 -8.00 5.99
CA ALA A 60 5.36 -7.34 6.62
C ALA A 60 5.01 -6.85 8.03
N LEU A 61 3.80 -6.30 8.22
CA LEU A 61 3.31 -5.79 9.50
C LEU A 61 3.16 -6.92 10.52
N GLU A 62 2.56 -8.04 10.14
CA GLU A 62 2.43 -9.24 11.00
C GLU A 62 3.78 -9.78 11.47
N ARG A 63 4.83 -9.56 10.68
CA ARG A 63 6.19 -10.04 10.93
C ARG A 63 7.11 -9.00 11.58
N SER A 64 6.57 -7.85 11.97
CA SER A 64 7.32 -6.73 12.52
C SER A 64 6.84 -6.38 13.92
N SER A 65 7.79 -6.07 14.78
CA SER A 65 7.57 -5.64 16.16
C SER A 65 8.00 -4.18 16.40
N ALA A 66 8.70 -3.58 15.42
CA ALA A 66 9.15 -2.21 15.45
C ALA A 66 8.96 -1.52 14.09
N PRO A 67 8.78 -0.18 14.05
CA PRO A 67 8.62 0.56 12.79
C PRO A 67 9.73 0.31 11.77
N GLY A 68 10.99 0.25 12.21
CA GLY A 68 12.15 0.00 11.34
C GLY A 68 12.07 -1.37 10.65
N GLU A 69 11.60 -2.39 11.34
CA GLU A 69 11.46 -3.75 10.79
C GLU A 69 10.45 -3.81 9.64
N LEU A 70 9.35 -3.07 9.76
CA LEU A 70 8.34 -2.94 8.70
C LEU A 70 8.87 -2.13 7.52
N ILE A 71 9.56 -1.03 7.79
CA ILE A 71 10.19 -0.19 6.76
C ILE A 71 11.19 -1.01 5.93
N ASP A 72 12.07 -1.77 6.60
CA ASP A 72 13.09 -2.57 5.92
C ASP A 72 12.47 -3.66 5.05
N ARG A 73 11.47 -4.39 5.56
CA ARG A 73 10.77 -5.44 4.80
C ARG A 73 10.06 -4.88 3.57
N MET A 74 9.34 -3.77 3.73
CA MET A 74 8.62 -3.14 2.62
C MET A 74 9.57 -2.53 1.60
N THR A 75 10.69 -1.93 2.03
CA THR A 75 11.70 -1.39 1.11
C THR A 75 12.42 -2.50 0.35
N ALA A 76 12.64 -3.66 0.96
CA ALA A 76 13.19 -4.82 0.26
C ALA A 76 12.22 -5.39 -0.80
N ALA A 77 10.91 -5.38 -0.54
CA ALA A 77 9.89 -5.83 -1.49
C ALA A 77 9.59 -4.79 -2.59
N HIS A 78 9.72 -3.50 -2.25
CA HIS A 78 9.42 -2.35 -3.11
C HIS A 78 10.56 -1.30 -3.02
N PRO A 79 11.66 -1.49 -3.76
CA PRO A 79 12.88 -0.67 -3.61
C PRO A 79 12.78 0.76 -4.13
N GLU A 80 11.79 1.08 -4.98
CA GLU A 80 11.60 2.41 -5.55
C GLU A 80 10.20 2.98 -5.24
N PRO A 81 9.81 3.17 -3.97
CA PRO A 81 8.53 3.76 -3.66
C PRO A 81 8.56 5.25 -4.00
N ALA A 82 7.57 5.72 -4.76
CA ALA A 82 7.47 7.13 -5.16
C ALA A 82 7.46 8.12 -3.98
N ASN A 83 6.98 7.68 -2.81
CA ASN A 83 7.02 8.46 -1.59
C ASN A 83 7.30 7.59 -0.34
N PRO A 84 8.57 7.44 0.09
CA PRO A 84 8.94 6.63 1.25
C PRO A 84 8.37 7.18 2.57
N TYR A 85 8.02 8.47 2.64
CA TYR A 85 7.45 9.07 3.84
C TYR A 85 6.11 8.45 4.21
N THR A 86 5.29 8.04 3.22
CA THR A 86 4.00 7.39 3.50
C THR A 86 4.14 6.08 4.25
N LEU A 87 5.16 5.28 3.91
CA LEU A 87 5.51 4.05 4.62
C LEU A 87 6.04 4.35 6.03
N TRP A 88 6.93 5.35 6.16
CA TRP A 88 7.48 5.76 7.44
C TRP A 88 6.38 6.17 8.44
N VAL A 89 5.43 7.00 8.03
CA VAL A 89 4.30 7.44 8.89
C VAL A 89 3.44 6.25 9.29
N ALA A 90 3.07 5.37 8.35
CA ALA A 90 2.25 4.20 8.64
C ALA A 90 2.95 3.23 9.61
N ALA A 91 4.25 3.02 9.45
CA ALA A 91 5.02 2.15 10.33
C ALA A 91 5.10 2.69 11.77
N HIS A 92 5.32 3.99 11.93
CA HIS A 92 5.31 4.61 13.24
C HIS A 92 3.91 4.65 13.87
N ASP A 93 2.87 4.93 13.10
CA ASP A 93 1.49 4.92 13.61
C ASP A 93 1.06 3.53 14.12
N LEU A 94 1.38 2.47 13.37
CA LEU A 94 0.89 1.12 13.67
C LEU A 94 1.76 0.35 14.66
N LEU A 95 3.03 0.71 14.82
CA LEU A 95 4.00 -0.03 15.64
C LEU A 95 4.70 0.82 16.72
N ASN A 96 4.44 2.14 16.85
CA ASN A 96 4.85 2.85 18.06
C ASN A 96 4.01 2.36 19.24
N THR A 97 4.61 1.50 20.06
CA THR A 97 4.05 1.07 21.35
C THR A 97 4.48 1.97 22.51
N GLY A 98 5.01 3.17 22.23
CA GLY A 98 5.57 4.07 23.23
C GLY A 98 5.05 5.51 23.14
N THR A 99 3.96 5.78 23.86
CA THR A 99 3.78 6.91 24.79
C THR A 99 2.70 6.56 25.80
#